data_AF-A0A7C5E016-F1
#
_entry.id   AF-A0A7C5E016-F1
#
_cell.length_a   1.000
_cell.length_b   1.000
_cell.length_c   1.000
_cell.angle_alpha   90.00
_cell.angle_beta   90.00
_cell.angle_gamma   90.00
#
_symmetry.space_group_name_H-M   'P 1'
#
loop_
_entity.id
_entity.type
_entity.pdbx_description
1 polymer ?
#
loop_
_entity_poly.entity_id
_entity_poly.type
_entity_poly.pdbx_seq_one_letter_code
_entity_poly.pdbx_strand_id
1 'polypeptide(L)'
;MHKKREKEKGVGLIIVILLLAFMLGTGMVLMTVTSSGSKVAGNIRSHQEAFNSAEAGFDAAWKALDGAFSDAEWISFDGHYLIEPAGIDNPQSEYYFRKLTDEEILNYLDPDGDGSPDVSNLLFFKQPFVRDESGEYDLRYTYTAFLIDDEAVAGSPDAGDVILVCIGTSGTGSTMSTSRLEIELAVEVSGT
;
A
#
# COMPACT_ATOMS: atom_id res chain seq x y z
N MET A 1 -44.76 -41.70 -48.05
CA MET A 1 -44.74 -41.29 -46.63
C MET A 1 -43.33 -40.97 -46.10
N HIS A 2 -42.36 -40.55 -46.95
CA HIS A 2 -40.95 -40.33 -46.52
C HIS A 2 -40.57 -38.87 -46.23
N LYS A 3 -41.32 -37.88 -46.74
CA LYS A 3 -40.95 -36.45 -46.64
C LYS A 3 -41.08 -35.84 -45.23
N LYS A 4 -41.80 -36.49 -44.31
CA LYS A 4 -42.01 -35.99 -42.93
C LYS A 4 -40.84 -36.30 -41.99
N ARG A 5 -40.18 -37.45 -42.18
CA ARG A 5 -39.10 -37.96 -41.31
C ARG A 5 -37.78 -37.19 -41.44
N GLU A 6 -37.49 -36.63 -42.62
CA GLU A 6 -36.29 -35.80 -42.83
C GLU A 6 -36.42 -34.42 -42.18
N LYS A 7 -37.64 -33.86 -42.17
CA LYS A 7 -37.93 -32.58 -41.51
C LYS A 7 -37.78 -32.67 -39.99
N GLU A 8 -38.20 -33.79 -39.38
CA GLU A 8 -38.05 -34.04 -37.94
C GLU A 8 -36.58 -34.25 -37.53
N LYS A 9 -35.76 -34.91 -38.36
CA LYS A 9 -34.31 -35.08 -38.11
C LYS A 9 -33.55 -33.75 -38.18
N GLY A 10 -33.91 -32.85 -39.08
CA GLY A 10 -33.31 -31.51 -39.18
C GLY A 10 -33.65 -30.61 -37.98
N VAL A 11 -34.89 -30.65 -37.50
CA VAL A 11 -35.32 -29.86 -36.33
C VAL A 11 -34.63 -30.35 -35.05
N GLY A 12 -34.48 -31.66 -34.86
CA GLY A 12 -33.74 -32.21 -33.72
C GLY A 12 -32.28 -31.75 -33.68
N LEU A 13 -31.59 -31.75 -34.82
CA LEU A 13 -30.21 -31.26 -34.93
C LEU A 13 -30.11 -29.77 -34.59
N ILE A 14 -31.03 -28.95 -35.07
CA ILE A 14 -31.06 -27.50 -34.79
C ILE A 14 -31.22 -27.25 -33.29
N ILE A 15 -32.11 -27.99 -32.62
CA ILE A 15 -32.31 -27.88 -31.17
C ILE A 15 -31.03 -28.23 -30.41
N VAL A 16 -30.34 -29.30 -30.80
CA VAL A 16 -29.07 -29.70 -30.17
C VAL A 16 -27.99 -28.62 -30.36
N ILE A 17 -27.87 -28.06 -31.57
CA ILE A 17 -26.89 -26.99 -31.84
C ILE A 17 -27.20 -25.75 -31.00
N LEU A 18 -28.47 -25.38 -30.87
CA LEU A 18 -28.88 -24.25 -30.02
C LEU A 18 -28.57 -24.50 -28.53
N LEU A 19 -28.80 -25.71 -28.04
CA LEU A 19 -28.46 -26.07 -26.66
C LEU A 19 -26.95 -26.06 -26.42
N LEU A 20 -26.16 -26.57 -27.36
CA LEU A 20 -24.69 -26.53 -27.29
C LEU A 20 -24.17 -25.10 -27.33
N ALA A 21 -24.70 -24.25 -28.21
CA ALA A 21 -24.34 -22.83 -28.28
C ALA A 21 -24.68 -22.09 -26.97
N PHE A 22 -25.84 -22.39 -26.38
CA PHE A 22 -26.23 -21.83 -25.09
C PHE A 22 -25.31 -22.30 -23.96
N MET A 23 -25.00 -23.61 -23.87
CA MET A 23 -24.08 -24.17 -22.87
C MET A 23 -22.65 -23.61 -23.01
N LEU A 24 -22.17 -23.40 -24.23
CA LEU A 24 -20.88 -22.75 -24.47
C LEU A 24 -20.88 -21.29 -23.99
N GLY A 25 -21.96 -20.55 -24.28
CA GLY A 25 -22.13 -19.17 -23.84
C GLY A 25 -22.15 -19.05 -22.31
N THR A 26 -22.94 -19.88 -21.63
CA THR A 26 -23.00 -19.87 -20.16
C THR A 26 -21.68 -20.30 -19.53
N GLY A 27 -20.97 -21.26 -20.13
CA GLY A 27 -19.63 -21.65 -19.71
C GLY A 27 -18.61 -20.51 -19.78
N MET A 28 -18.59 -19.74 -20.88
CA MET A 28 -17.71 -18.57 -21.02
C MET A 28 -18.01 -17.47 -20.00
N VAL A 29 -19.30 -17.18 -19.77
CA VAL A 29 -19.73 -16.19 -18.77
C VAL A 29 -19.29 -16.61 -17.37
N LEU A 30 -19.49 -17.88 -17.01
CA LEU A 30 -19.09 -18.40 -15.70
C LEU A 30 -17.56 -18.29 -15.50
N MET A 31 -16.77 -18.71 -16.49
CA MET A 31 -15.31 -18.59 -16.42
C MET A 31 -14.86 -17.13 -16.24
N THR A 32 -15.50 -16.20 -16.94
CA THR A 32 -15.17 -14.77 -16.85
C THR A 32 -15.50 -14.20 -15.47
N VAL A 33 -16.68 -14.51 -14.92
CA VAL A 33 -17.09 -14.05 -13.59
C VAL A 33 -16.19 -14.62 -12.49
N THR A 34 -15.84 -15.91 -12.56
CA THR A 34 -14.92 -16.53 -11.60
C THR A 34 -13.50 -15.97 -11.70
N SER A 35 -13.01 -15.73 -12.92
CA SER A 35 -11.70 -15.10 -13.13
C SER A 35 -11.65 -13.68 -12.58
N SER A 36 -12.68 -12.87 -12.81
CA SER A 36 -12.77 -11.51 -12.27
C SER A 36 -12.90 -11.52 -10.75
N GLY A 37 -13.72 -12.42 -10.19
CA GLY A 37 -13.91 -12.55 -8.74
C GLY A 37 -12.63 -12.95 -8.00
N SER A 38 -11.86 -13.91 -8.53
CA SER A 38 -10.59 -14.34 -7.92
C SER A 38 -9.50 -13.26 -7.99
N LYS A 39 -9.41 -12.51 -9.10
CA LYS A 39 -8.48 -11.38 -9.22
C LYS A 39 -8.82 -10.25 -8.26
N VAL A 40 -10.10 -9.90 -8.13
CA VAL A 40 -10.56 -8.85 -7.19
C VAL A 40 -10.33 -9.27 -5.74
N ALA A 41 -10.64 -10.52 -5.37
CA ALA A 41 -10.43 -11.03 -4.02
C ALA A 41 -8.94 -11.09 -3.62
N GLY A 42 -8.07 -11.48 -4.56
CA GLY A 42 -6.62 -11.46 -4.35
C GLY A 42 -6.09 -10.05 -4.11
N ASN A 43 -6.55 -9.08 -4.91
CA ASN A 43 -6.16 -7.68 -4.78
C ASN A 43 -6.64 -7.06 -3.46
N ILE A 44 -7.87 -7.36 -3.03
CA ILE A 44 -8.39 -6.87 -1.74
C ILE A 44 -7.57 -7.43 -0.57
N ARG A 45 -7.17 -8.71 -0.63
CA ARG A 45 -6.33 -9.30 0.42
C ARG A 45 -4.95 -8.63 0.50
N SER A 46 -4.26 -8.47 -0.63
CA SER A 46 -2.93 -7.88 -0.63
C SER A 46 -2.96 -6.41 -0.19
N HIS A 47 -3.99 -5.66 -0.55
CA HIS A 47 -4.20 -4.30 -0.02
C HIS A 47 -4.49 -4.30 1.49
N GLN A 48 -5.31 -5.23 2.00
CA GLN A 48 -5.57 -5.33 3.43
C GLN A 48 -4.29 -5.67 4.22
N GLU A 49 -3.47 -6.58 3.70
CA GLU A 49 -2.19 -6.93 4.30
C GLU A 49 -1.20 -5.75 4.29
N ALA A 50 -1.15 -4.99 3.19
CA ALA A 50 -0.35 -3.76 3.12
C ALA A 50 -0.87 -2.69 4.11
N PHE A 51 -2.19 -2.55 4.25
CA PHE A 51 -2.79 -1.65 5.24
C PHE A 51 -2.44 -2.05 6.68
N ASN A 52 -2.58 -3.33 7.02
CA ASN A 52 -2.19 -3.85 8.34
C ASN A 52 -0.69 -3.60 8.61
N SER A 53 0.14 -3.67 7.57
CA SER A 53 1.57 -3.36 7.67
C SER A 53 1.79 -1.87 7.96
N ALA A 54 1.01 -0.99 7.33
CA ALA A 54 1.06 0.45 7.58
C ALA A 54 0.60 0.79 9.02
N GLU A 55 -0.45 0.12 9.53
CA GLU A 55 -0.89 0.25 10.92
C GLU A 55 0.18 -0.21 11.91
N ALA A 56 0.86 -1.33 11.64
CA ALA A 56 1.99 -1.77 12.46
C ALA A 56 3.13 -0.74 12.48
N GLY A 57 3.37 -0.07 11.34
CA GLY A 57 4.31 1.03 11.24
C GLY A 57 3.89 2.25 12.06
N PHE A 58 2.59 2.61 12.04
CA PHE A 58 2.04 3.67 12.87
C PHE A 58 2.21 3.38 14.36
N ASP A 59 1.82 2.18 14.83
CA ASP A 59 1.95 1.80 16.24
C ASP A 59 3.41 1.84 16.70
N ALA A 60 4.34 1.37 15.86
CA ALA A 60 5.76 1.40 16.15
C ALA A 60 6.33 2.82 16.18
N ALA A 61 5.97 3.65 15.19
CA ALA A 61 6.38 5.05 15.10
C ALA A 61 5.83 5.86 16.27
N TRP A 62 4.55 5.73 16.58
CA TRP A 62 3.91 6.39 17.72
C TRP A 62 4.64 6.05 19.02
N LYS A 63 4.92 4.78 19.28
CA LYS A 63 5.65 4.35 20.48
C LYS A 63 7.08 4.91 20.54
N ALA A 64 7.77 4.97 19.40
CA ALA A 64 9.12 5.53 19.33
C ALA A 64 9.12 7.04 19.61
N LEU A 65 8.16 7.77 19.04
CA LEU A 65 7.98 9.21 19.25
C LEU A 65 7.59 9.51 20.69
N ASP A 66 6.59 8.81 21.23
CA ASP A 66 6.17 8.95 22.64
C ASP A 66 7.34 8.72 23.61
N GLY A 67 8.17 7.71 23.33
CA GLY A 67 9.41 7.47 24.07
C GLY A 67 10.42 8.62 23.95
N ALA A 68 10.69 9.10 22.73
CA ALA A 68 11.65 10.16 22.48
C ALA A 68 11.28 11.48 23.19
N PHE A 69 10.00 11.85 23.21
CA PHE A 69 9.52 13.02 23.96
C PHE A 69 9.49 12.77 25.47
N SER A 70 9.04 11.59 25.92
CA SER A 70 8.97 11.25 27.35
C SER A 70 10.35 11.18 28.02
N ASP A 71 11.36 10.70 27.30
CA ASP A 71 12.75 10.62 27.76
C ASP A 71 13.51 11.96 27.58
N ALA A 72 12.83 13.00 27.09
CA ALA A 72 13.39 14.31 26.76
C ALA A 72 14.58 14.26 25.79
N GLU A 73 14.63 13.22 24.93
CA GLU A 73 15.56 13.16 23.81
C GLU A 73 15.14 14.19 22.75
N TRP A 74 13.83 14.32 22.50
CA TRP A 74 13.25 15.26 21.56
C TRP A 74 12.48 16.35 22.31
N ILE A 75 12.67 17.60 21.90
CA ILE A 75 11.99 18.78 22.46
C ILE A 75 10.90 19.28 21.49
N SER A 76 11.09 19.05 20.19
CA SER A 76 10.19 19.36 19.08
C SER A 76 10.46 18.37 17.95
N PHE A 77 9.71 18.47 16.84
CA PHE A 77 9.96 17.69 15.63
C PHE A 77 11.10 18.27 14.76
N ASP A 78 11.64 19.44 15.13
CA ASP A 78 12.67 20.13 14.35
C ASP A 78 13.92 19.25 14.16
N GLY A 79 14.44 19.20 12.94
CA GLY A 79 15.59 18.38 12.56
C GLY A 79 15.30 16.89 12.38
N HIS A 80 14.07 16.41 12.61
CA HIS A 80 13.68 15.01 12.47
C HIS A 80 12.88 14.70 11.20
N TYR A 81 12.71 15.67 10.31
CA TYR A 81 11.98 15.52 9.05
C TYR A 81 12.79 14.83 7.98
N LEU A 82 12.10 14.10 7.11
CA LEU A 82 12.63 13.64 5.83
C LEU A 82 12.64 14.81 4.84
N ILE A 83 13.83 15.24 4.44
CA ILE A 83 14.05 16.35 3.51
C ILE A 83 14.60 15.89 2.15
N GLU A 84 14.87 14.60 2.01
CA GLU A 84 15.39 13.96 0.80
C GLU A 84 14.35 13.01 0.20
N PRO A 85 14.14 13.04 -1.14
CA PRO A 85 14.72 13.97 -2.10
C PRO A 85 14.27 15.42 -1.88
N ALA A 86 15.08 16.38 -2.32
CA ALA A 86 14.83 17.80 -2.10
C ALA A 86 13.42 18.22 -2.58
N GLY A 87 12.64 18.79 -1.66
CA GLY A 87 11.26 19.20 -1.90
C GLY A 87 10.23 18.08 -1.74
N ILE A 88 10.56 16.98 -1.05
CA ILE A 88 9.59 15.94 -0.68
C ILE A 88 8.46 16.45 0.22
N ASP A 89 8.74 17.48 1.02
CA ASP A 89 7.85 18.23 1.90
C ASP A 89 7.13 19.40 1.21
N ASN A 90 7.54 19.76 -0.01
CA ASN A 90 7.08 20.98 -0.68
C ASN A 90 5.90 20.75 -1.65
N PRO A 91 4.68 21.27 -1.39
CA PRO A 91 3.53 21.05 -2.27
C PRO A 91 3.69 21.56 -3.71
N GLN A 92 4.59 22.50 -3.96
CA GLN A 92 4.90 23.01 -5.30
C GLN A 92 5.94 22.15 -6.04
N SER A 93 6.74 21.35 -5.31
CA SER A 93 7.73 20.45 -5.89
C SER A 93 7.06 19.30 -6.66
N GLU A 94 7.74 18.78 -7.68
CA GLU A 94 7.36 17.52 -8.35
C GLU A 94 7.63 16.30 -7.45
N TYR A 95 8.58 16.44 -6.52
CA TYR A 95 8.96 15.39 -5.55
C TYR A 95 8.08 15.36 -4.31
N TYR A 96 7.05 16.22 -4.21
CA TYR A 96 6.16 16.24 -3.06
C TYR A 96 5.59 14.85 -2.79
N PHE A 97 5.67 14.36 -1.56
CA PHE A 97 5.34 12.96 -1.24
C PHE A 97 3.91 12.57 -1.64
N ARG A 98 2.94 13.50 -1.62
CA ARG A 98 1.56 13.25 -2.07
C ARG A 98 1.40 13.18 -3.60
N LYS A 99 2.40 13.63 -4.36
CA LYS A 99 2.46 13.49 -5.83
C LYS A 99 3.19 12.22 -6.26
N LEU A 100 3.90 11.56 -5.35
CA LEU A 100 4.62 10.33 -5.59
C LEU A 100 3.80 9.11 -5.17
N THR A 101 3.97 8.03 -5.92
CA THR A 101 3.51 6.70 -5.50
C THR A 101 4.38 6.18 -4.36
N ASP A 102 3.85 5.23 -3.58
CA ASP A 102 4.59 4.62 -2.48
C ASP A 102 5.89 3.94 -2.99
N GLU A 103 5.83 3.32 -4.17
CA GLU A 103 6.98 2.69 -4.81
C GLU A 103 8.05 3.70 -5.20
N GLU A 104 7.65 4.85 -5.77
CA GLU A 104 8.59 5.93 -6.09
C GLU A 104 9.28 6.46 -4.84
N ILE A 105 8.52 6.69 -3.76
CA ILE A 105 9.10 7.09 -2.47
C ILE A 105 10.10 6.04 -2.00
N LEU A 106 9.71 4.78 -1.89
CA LEU A 106 10.59 3.71 -1.42
C LEU A 106 11.87 3.56 -2.27
N ASN A 107 11.77 3.76 -3.58
CA ASN A 107 12.92 3.75 -4.48
C ASN A 107 13.81 4.99 -4.33
N TYR A 108 13.28 6.15 -3.92
CA TYR A 108 14.11 7.31 -3.57
C TYR A 108 14.84 7.13 -2.24
N LEU A 109 14.26 6.37 -1.30
CA LEU A 109 14.89 6.08 -0.02
C LEU A 109 16.04 5.07 -0.14
N ASP A 110 15.99 4.18 -1.14
CA ASP A 110 16.95 3.09 -1.39
C ASP A 110 17.12 2.90 -2.91
N PRO A 111 17.76 3.87 -3.59
CA PRO A 111 17.95 3.86 -5.05
C PRO A 111 18.86 2.73 -5.55
N ASP A 112 19.77 2.22 -4.74
CA ASP A 112 20.65 1.10 -5.13
C ASP A 112 20.03 -0.29 -4.87
N GLY A 113 18.96 -0.35 -4.06
CA GLY A 113 18.19 -1.54 -3.75
C GLY A 113 18.92 -2.51 -2.82
N ASP A 114 19.89 -2.04 -2.04
CA ASP A 114 20.68 -2.88 -1.13
C ASP A 114 19.91 -3.28 0.14
N GLY A 115 18.73 -2.68 0.36
CA GLY A 115 17.86 -2.95 1.50
C GLY A 115 18.12 -2.04 2.70
N SER A 116 19.03 -1.08 2.59
CA SER A 116 19.31 -0.01 3.54
C SER A 116 18.85 1.32 2.97
N PRO A 117 18.45 2.28 3.81
CA PRO A 117 18.13 3.60 3.30
C PRO A 117 19.41 4.41 3.03
N ASP A 118 19.44 5.09 1.89
CA ASP A 118 20.48 6.05 1.49
C ASP A 118 20.22 7.47 2.00
N VAL A 119 19.09 7.67 2.68
CA VAL A 119 18.67 8.96 3.24
C VAL A 119 18.65 8.93 4.76
N SER A 120 18.80 10.11 5.38
CA SER A 120 18.68 10.28 6.83
C SER A 120 17.23 10.52 7.30
N ASN A 121 17.01 10.54 8.61
CA ASN A 121 15.75 10.92 9.25
C ASN A 121 14.53 10.05 8.92
N LEU A 122 14.76 8.77 8.64
CA LEU A 122 13.72 7.75 8.68
C LEU A 122 13.57 7.24 10.10
N LEU A 123 12.33 7.15 10.60
CA LEU A 123 12.05 6.48 11.88
C LEU A 123 12.29 4.97 11.73
N PHE A 124 11.79 4.41 10.62
CA PHE A 124 11.92 3.00 10.30
C PHE A 124 11.99 2.83 8.78
N PHE A 125 12.88 1.95 8.33
CA PHE A 125 12.97 1.57 6.92
C PHE A 125 12.79 0.07 6.74
N LYS A 126 11.84 -0.33 5.88
CA LYS A 126 11.50 -1.73 5.53
C LYS A 126 11.55 -2.69 6.72
N GLN A 127 11.02 -2.28 7.87
CA GLN A 127 11.05 -3.09 9.09
C GLN A 127 10.04 -4.23 8.99
N PRO A 128 10.46 -5.50 9.15
CA PRO A 128 9.53 -6.62 9.20
C PRO A 128 8.88 -6.73 10.57
N PHE A 129 7.61 -7.14 10.61
CA PHE A 129 6.85 -7.27 11.87
C PHE A 129 6.12 -8.61 12.03
N VAL A 130 5.84 -9.30 10.91
CA VAL A 130 5.25 -10.63 10.92
C VAL A 130 6.35 -11.67 11.11
N ARG A 131 6.07 -12.70 11.92
CA ARG A 131 6.93 -13.89 12.03
C ARG A 131 6.27 -15.08 11.34
N ASP A 132 7.08 -15.89 10.68
CA ASP A 132 6.64 -17.13 10.05
C ASP A 132 6.52 -18.28 11.07
N GLU A 133 6.15 -19.48 10.59
CA GLU A 133 6.01 -20.67 11.43
C GLU A 133 7.34 -21.12 12.07
N SER A 134 8.48 -20.71 11.51
CA SER A 134 9.81 -20.96 12.06
C SER A 134 10.23 -19.93 13.12
N GLY A 135 9.45 -18.85 13.27
CA GLY A 135 9.72 -17.74 14.17
C GLY A 135 10.62 -16.66 13.57
N GLU A 136 11.05 -16.83 12.32
CA GLU A 136 11.84 -15.83 11.57
C GLU A 136 10.93 -14.72 11.03
N TYR A 137 11.50 -13.55 10.80
CA TYR A 137 10.76 -12.42 10.27
C TYR A 137 10.44 -12.62 8.79
N ASP A 138 9.17 -12.43 8.42
CA ASP A 138 8.71 -12.49 7.05
C ASP A 138 8.92 -11.14 6.35
N LEU A 139 9.95 -11.08 5.50
CA LEU A 139 10.34 -9.87 4.77
C LEU A 139 9.34 -9.44 3.69
N ARG A 140 8.26 -10.21 3.46
CA ARG A 140 7.18 -9.81 2.55
C ARG A 140 6.24 -8.79 3.19
N TYR A 141 6.27 -8.64 4.52
CA TYR A 141 5.39 -7.75 5.25
C TYR A 141 6.23 -6.75 6.03
N THR A 142 6.44 -5.58 5.43
CA THR A 142 7.30 -4.55 6.03
C THR A 142 6.62 -3.20 6.05
N TYR A 143 7.10 -2.33 6.94
CA TYR A 143 6.69 -0.94 7.00
C TYR A 143 7.88 0.01 6.94
N THR A 144 7.64 1.20 6.40
CA THR A 144 8.57 2.33 6.40
C THR A 144 7.84 3.53 6.97
N ALA A 145 8.46 4.23 7.91
CA ALA A 145 7.85 5.37 8.61
C ALA A 145 8.82 6.55 8.67
N PHE A 146 8.30 7.74 8.39
CA PHE A 146 9.07 8.99 8.39
C PHE A 146 8.16 10.20 8.64
N LEU A 147 8.80 11.33 8.93
CA LEU A 147 8.14 12.58 9.28
C LEU A 147 8.27 13.58 8.14
N ILE A 148 7.19 14.30 7.84
CA ILE A 148 7.16 15.40 6.87
C ILE A 148 6.71 16.66 7.59
N ASP A 149 7.51 17.72 7.46
CA ASP A 149 7.13 19.08 7.84
C ASP A 149 5.98 19.56 6.95
N ASP A 150 4.83 19.86 7.53
CA ASP A 150 3.65 20.34 6.82
C ASP A 150 3.69 21.84 6.51
N GLU A 151 4.62 22.56 7.11
CA GLU A 151 4.81 24.01 6.97
C GLU A 151 6.05 24.40 6.14
N ALA A 152 6.81 23.43 5.63
CA ALA A 152 8.11 23.60 4.93
C ALA A 152 8.16 24.69 3.84
N VAL A 153 7.01 25.13 3.30
CA VAL A 153 6.90 26.09 2.20
C VAL A 153 6.05 27.33 2.54
N ALA A 154 5.20 27.26 3.55
CA ALA A 154 4.25 28.33 3.86
C ALA A 154 3.84 28.30 5.33
N GLY A 155 4.31 29.28 6.10
CA GLY A 155 3.96 29.38 7.51
C GLY A 155 4.96 30.22 8.29
N SER A 156 4.66 30.46 9.57
CA SER A 156 5.71 30.73 10.55
C SER A 156 6.13 29.37 11.06
N PRO A 157 7.40 28.94 10.92
CA PRO A 157 7.79 27.59 11.30
C PRO A 157 7.35 27.24 12.72
N ASP A 158 6.45 26.27 12.84
CA ASP A 158 6.11 25.57 14.05
C ASP A 158 6.71 24.16 13.97
N ALA A 159 7.42 23.76 15.01
CA ALA A 159 7.97 22.42 15.14
C ALA A 159 7.16 21.57 16.14
N GLY A 160 5.98 22.09 16.52
CA GLY A 160 5.02 21.46 17.42
C GLY A 160 4.17 20.40 16.74
N ASP A 161 4.01 20.43 15.43
CA ASP A 161 3.28 19.46 14.64
C ASP A 161 4.06 18.92 13.44
N VAL A 162 3.56 17.81 12.88
CA VAL A 162 4.20 17.07 11.79
C VAL A 162 3.23 16.10 11.14
N ILE A 163 3.46 15.74 9.87
CA ILE A 163 2.79 14.61 9.23
C ILE A 163 3.66 13.35 9.36
N LEU A 164 3.20 12.38 10.15
CA LEU A 164 3.72 11.02 10.15
C LEU A 164 3.19 10.26 8.93
N VAL A 165 4.10 9.81 8.07
CA VAL A 165 3.80 8.97 6.91
C VAL A 165 4.25 7.55 7.22
N CYS A 166 3.34 6.59 7.13
CA CYS A 166 3.62 5.16 7.28
C CYS A 166 3.23 4.42 6.01
N ILE A 167 4.20 3.84 5.31
CA ILE A 167 3.99 3.02 4.11
C ILE A 167 4.15 1.56 4.50
N GLY A 168 3.05 0.81 4.43
CA GLY A 168 3.04 -0.64 4.58
C GLY A 168 3.14 -1.34 3.23
N THR A 169 3.86 -2.45 3.20
CA THR A 169 4.06 -3.28 2.00
C THR A 169 3.66 -4.72 2.28
N SER A 170 2.98 -5.35 1.30
CA SER A 170 2.71 -6.79 1.27
C SER A 170 3.23 -7.37 -0.04
N GLY A 171 4.04 -8.42 0.04
CA GLY A 171 4.70 -9.05 -1.10
C GLY A 171 6.02 -8.39 -1.47
N THR A 172 6.62 -8.85 -2.58
CA THR A 172 7.94 -8.39 -3.04
C THR A 172 7.97 -8.22 -4.55
N GLY A 173 8.77 -7.28 -5.05
CA GLY A 173 8.96 -7.08 -6.49
C GLY A 173 7.64 -6.80 -7.21
N SER A 174 7.39 -7.47 -8.33
CA SER A 174 6.22 -7.23 -9.18
C SER A 174 4.86 -7.61 -8.58
N THR A 175 4.84 -8.25 -7.40
CA THR A 175 3.60 -8.59 -6.68
C THR A 175 3.42 -7.78 -5.41
N MET A 176 4.25 -6.74 -5.22
CA MET A 176 4.14 -5.86 -4.07
C MET A 176 2.84 -5.05 -4.15
N SER A 177 2.13 -4.99 -3.04
CA SER A 177 1.02 -4.06 -2.80
C SER A 177 1.44 -3.11 -1.69
N THR A 178 1.04 -1.85 -1.80
CA THR A 178 1.34 -0.84 -0.80
C THR A 178 0.06 -0.23 -0.22
N SER A 179 0.18 0.33 0.97
CA SER A 179 -0.82 1.19 1.59
C SER A 179 -0.10 2.25 2.41
N ARG A 180 -0.62 3.47 2.37
CA ARG A 180 -0.03 4.62 3.06
C ARG A 180 -1.03 5.21 4.04
N LEU A 181 -0.59 5.39 5.28
CA LEU A 181 -1.26 6.21 6.29
C LEU A 181 -0.52 7.55 6.38
N GLU A 182 -1.28 8.62 6.46
CA GLU A 182 -0.80 9.99 6.70
C GLU A 182 -1.54 10.50 7.94
N ILE A 183 -0.81 10.74 9.02
CA ILE A 183 -1.39 11.15 10.30
C ILE A 183 -0.70 12.44 10.76
N GLU A 184 -1.49 13.46 11.03
CA GLU A 184 -1.02 14.69 11.66
C GLU A 184 -0.84 14.46 13.17
N LEU A 185 0.36 14.72 13.66
CA LEU A 185 0.74 14.61 15.06
C LEU A 185 1.09 16.00 15.58
N ALA A 186 0.75 16.27 16.84
CA ALA A 186 1.11 17.52 17.51
C ALA A 186 1.56 17.24 18.94
N VAL A 187 2.55 17.99 19.41
CA VAL A 187 3.00 18.01 20.80
C VAL A 187 1.99 18.81 21.61
N GLU A 188 1.35 18.18 22.60
CA GLU A 188 0.43 18.87 23.49
C GLU A 188 1.22 19.75 24.46
N VAL A 189 1.27 21.06 24.19
CA VAL A 189 1.81 22.03 25.15
C VAL A 189 0.74 22.30 26.20
N SER A 190 0.97 21.84 27.44
CA SER A 190 0.08 22.17 28.57
C SER A 190 -0.06 23.69 28.70
N GLY A 191 -1.26 24.20 28.43
CA GLY A 191 -1.55 25.63 28.40
C GLY A 191 -1.18 26.34 29.69
N THR A 192 -0.43 27.44 29.57
CA THR A 192 -0.20 28.43 30.63
C THR A 192 -1.45 29.22 30.97
#